data_AF-A0A5D3WPQ9-F1
#
_entry.id   AF-A0A5D3WPQ9-F1
#
_cell.length_a   1.000
_cell.length_b   1.000
_cell.length_c   1.000
_cell.angle_alpha   90.00
_cell.angle_beta   90.00
_cell.angle_gamma   90.00
#
_symmetry.space_group_name_H-M   'P 1'
#
loop_
_entity.id
_entity.type
_entity.pdbx_description
1 polymer ?
#
loop_
_entity_poly.entity_id
_entity_poly.type
_entity_poly.pdbx_seq_one_letter_code
_entity_poly.pdbx_strand_id
1 'polypeptide(L)'
;MPGMSFELLRQWSSEICDLCSATDDALKSGDAISAAVKMRGIADWVVREAYAAWSLKLPVQQSLFDLVSNTAFRDHLSPLIENKLHRIRKLGNRGAHNEAVPGNDAFKVWNDCLEVVRWFYLNVFVARRLAEGGPIFERPEKESPKCSNPADQTGDTDKVNKTHVDGVGENGEVPMVTFPHANNSSVDVRTFVERWRRKFEEPDSPYRWEEAVPRLNAVVDYQTQLKNGRRYSLDVLCREIVPESYRNTMQATNDFMDINSRALERCIVVNHLTGQRVQGARLTNFAKDFLEVRT
;
A
#
# COMPACT_ATOMS: atom_id res chain seq x y z
N MET A 1 -0.44 11.03 13.25
CA MET A 1 -0.50 10.08 12.12
C MET A 1 0.30 8.84 12.51
N PRO A 2 -0.26 7.62 12.38
CA PRO A 2 0.56 6.41 12.39
C PRO A 2 1.25 6.35 11.00
N GLY A 3 2.54 6.57 10.86
CA GLY A 3 3.62 6.24 11.79
C GLY A 3 4.36 5.04 11.22
N MET A 4 5.04 5.23 10.08
CA MET A 4 5.95 4.22 9.56
C MET A 4 7.02 4.01 10.63
N SER A 5 7.09 2.83 11.21
CA SER A 5 8.18 2.54 12.16
C SER A 5 9.50 2.63 11.41
N PHE A 6 10.39 3.51 11.85
CA PHE A 6 11.75 3.61 11.31
C PHE A 6 12.53 2.27 11.47
N GLU A 7 12.07 1.38 12.35
CA GLU A 7 12.59 0.02 12.49
C GLU A 7 12.32 -0.86 11.25
N LEU A 8 11.27 -0.58 10.47
CA LEU A 8 11.08 -1.20 9.14
C LEU A 8 12.11 -0.68 8.13
N LEU A 9 12.46 0.61 8.22
CA LEU A 9 13.49 1.19 7.37
C LEU A 9 14.88 0.59 7.63
N ARG A 10 15.19 0.20 8.88
CA ARG A 10 16.44 -0.51 9.21
C ARG A 10 16.62 -1.82 8.44
N GLN A 11 15.54 -2.46 8.00
CA GLN A 11 15.61 -3.68 7.18
C GLN A 11 16.05 -3.39 5.73
N TRP A 12 15.78 -2.18 5.23
CA TRP A 12 16.30 -1.70 3.94
C TRP A 12 17.72 -1.14 4.10
N SER A 13 17.91 -0.20 5.02
CA SER A 13 19.24 0.32 5.42
C SER A 13 19.17 1.08 6.75
N SER A 14 20.22 1.01 7.56
CA SER A 14 20.37 1.90 8.72
C SER A 14 20.45 3.37 8.29
N GLU A 15 21.09 3.67 7.15
CA GLU A 15 21.31 5.04 6.67
C GLU A 15 19.99 5.79 6.44
N ILE A 16 19.03 5.17 5.74
CA ILE A 16 17.73 5.79 5.47
C ILE A 16 16.87 5.93 6.73
N CYS A 17 16.98 4.98 7.68
CA CYS A 17 16.37 5.08 9.00
C CYS A 17 16.93 6.26 9.81
N ASP A 18 18.26 6.39 9.86
CA ASP A 18 18.94 7.40 10.66
C ASP A 18 18.76 8.81 10.03
N LEU A 19 18.74 8.93 8.69
CA LEU A 19 18.34 10.15 7.98
C LEU A 19 16.88 10.57 8.29
N CYS A 20 15.94 9.62 8.29
CA CYS A 20 14.54 9.91 8.64
C CYS A 20 14.40 10.38 10.09
N SER A 21 15.08 9.69 11.02
CA SER A 21 15.09 10.03 12.45
C SER A 21 15.66 11.44 12.68
N ALA A 22 16.83 11.74 12.09
CA ALA A 22 17.47 13.05 12.21
C ALA A 22 16.69 14.19 11.50
N THR A 23 15.79 13.87 10.55
CA THR A 23 14.88 14.84 9.94
C THR A 23 13.73 15.18 10.89
N ASP A 24 13.14 14.16 11.51
CA ASP A 24 12.04 14.30 12.46
C ASP A 24 12.49 15.09 13.72
N ASP A 25 13.71 14.83 14.20
CA ASP A 25 14.31 15.56 15.33
C ASP A 25 14.63 17.02 14.99
N ALA A 26 15.08 17.32 13.77
CA ALA A 26 15.26 18.70 13.30
C ALA A 26 13.93 19.47 13.19
N LEU A 27 12.84 18.80 12.80
CA LEU A 27 11.51 19.42 12.80
C LEU A 27 10.99 19.68 14.21
N LYS A 28 11.19 18.75 15.15
CA LYS A 28 10.81 18.91 16.57
C LYS A 28 11.57 20.04 17.25
N SER A 29 12.84 20.27 16.91
CA SER A 29 13.64 21.38 17.44
C SER A 29 13.37 22.73 16.77
N GLY A 30 12.55 22.75 15.70
CA GLY A 30 12.23 23.95 14.93
C GLY A 30 13.24 24.31 13.83
N ASP A 31 14.27 23.49 13.61
CA ASP A 31 15.29 23.69 12.59
C ASP A 31 14.81 23.22 11.20
N ALA A 32 13.92 24.02 10.62
CA ALA A 32 13.31 23.76 9.31
C ALA A 32 14.32 23.73 8.14
N ILE A 33 15.45 24.44 8.25
CA ILE A 33 16.51 24.46 7.24
C ILE A 33 17.25 23.12 7.23
N SER A 34 17.71 22.67 8.40
CA SER A 34 18.39 21.38 8.60
C SER A 34 17.48 20.20 8.23
N ALA A 35 16.19 20.28 8.56
CA ALA A 35 15.19 19.31 8.14
C ALA A 35 15.06 19.25 6.60
N ALA A 36 14.94 20.39 5.92
CA ALA A 36 14.81 20.44 4.47
C ALA A 36 16.05 19.88 3.74
N VAL A 37 17.27 20.16 4.25
CA VAL A 37 18.51 19.57 3.73
C VAL A 37 18.51 18.06 3.87
N LYS A 38 18.07 17.51 5.02
CA LYS A 38 17.99 16.06 5.23
C LYS A 38 16.93 15.40 4.33
N MET A 39 15.78 16.04 4.12
CA MET A 39 14.78 15.55 3.14
C MET A 39 15.36 15.45 1.71
N ARG A 40 16.25 16.36 1.32
CA ARG A 40 16.99 16.25 0.05
C ARG A 40 17.91 15.03 0.02
N GLY A 41 18.62 14.76 1.13
CA GLY A 41 19.47 13.57 1.28
C GLY A 41 18.66 12.27 1.18
N ILE A 42 17.52 12.21 1.87
CA ILE A 42 16.55 11.11 1.78
C ILE A 42 16.11 10.89 0.33
N ALA A 43 15.75 11.96 -0.39
CA ALA A 43 15.33 11.86 -1.79
C ALA A 43 16.47 11.39 -2.71
N ASP A 44 17.70 11.88 -2.54
CA ASP A 44 18.86 11.43 -3.32
C ASP A 44 19.17 9.94 -3.07
N TRP A 45 19.09 9.50 -1.80
CA TRP A 45 19.30 8.11 -1.40
C TRP A 45 18.28 7.15 -2.03
N VAL A 46 16.97 7.40 -1.85
CA VAL A 46 15.93 6.49 -2.39
C VAL A 46 15.91 6.46 -3.92
N VAL A 47 16.27 7.57 -4.58
CA VAL A 47 16.39 7.64 -6.04
C VAL A 47 17.58 6.81 -6.52
N ARG A 48 18.75 6.88 -5.86
CA ARG A 48 19.92 6.06 -6.23
C ARG A 48 19.67 4.56 -6.04
N GLU A 49 19.01 4.17 -4.96
CA GLU A 49 18.59 2.78 -4.73
C GLU A 49 17.65 2.27 -5.83
N ALA A 50 16.70 3.10 -6.27
CA ALA A 50 15.81 2.77 -7.37
C ALA A 50 16.54 2.61 -8.71
N TYR A 51 17.48 3.51 -9.01
CA TYR A 51 18.36 3.40 -10.18
C TYR A 51 19.14 2.08 -10.20
N ALA A 52 19.69 1.66 -9.05
CA ALA A 52 20.41 0.40 -8.93
C ALA A 52 19.47 -0.81 -9.09
N ALA A 53 18.33 -0.84 -8.39
CA ALA A 53 17.40 -1.96 -8.43
C ALA A 53 16.72 -2.15 -9.80
N TRP A 54 16.40 -1.06 -10.50
CA TRP A 54 15.81 -1.09 -11.85
C TRP A 54 16.87 -1.14 -12.96
N SER A 55 18.16 -1.29 -12.61
CA SER A 55 19.28 -1.36 -13.56
C SER A 55 19.34 -0.20 -14.58
N LEU A 56 18.93 1.00 -14.14
CA LEU A 56 18.87 2.18 -15.00
C LEU A 56 20.26 2.77 -15.25
N LYS A 57 20.49 3.24 -16.48
CA LYS A 57 21.71 3.99 -16.81
C LYS A 57 21.68 5.36 -16.11
N LEU A 58 22.68 5.60 -15.26
CA LEU A 58 22.85 6.91 -14.62
C LEU A 58 23.09 8.00 -15.68
N PRO A 59 22.46 9.18 -15.54
CA PRO A 59 22.78 10.35 -16.36
C PRO A 59 24.22 10.83 -16.13
N VAL A 60 24.76 11.57 -17.12
CA VAL A 60 26.14 12.11 -17.08
C VAL A 60 26.35 13.05 -15.89
N GLN A 61 25.36 13.92 -15.64
CA GLN A 61 25.27 14.69 -14.40
C GLN A 61 24.37 13.92 -13.43
N GLN A 62 24.80 13.77 -12.18
CA GLN A 62 24.11 12.96 -11.16
C GLN A 62 23.59 13.81 -9.99
N SER A 63 23.15 15.04 -10.26
CA SER A 63 22.41 15.78 -9.23
C SER A 63 21.02 15.18 -9.05
N LEU A 64 20.40 15.37 -7.88
CA LEU A 64 19.02 14.97 -7.64
C LEU A 64 18.04 15.52 -8.69
N PHE A 65 18.33 16.67 -9.31
CA PHE A 65 17.51 17.17 -10.42
C PHE A 65 17.63 16.29 -11.66
N ASP A 66 18.84 15.92 -12.06
CA ASP A 66 19.09 15.13 -13.27
C ASP A 66 18.55 13.71 -13.14
N LEU A 67 18.72 13.11 -11.94
CA LEU A 67 18.19 11.78 -11.62
C LEU A 67 16.66 11.76 -11.67
N VAL A 68 15.99 12.72 -11.01
CA VAL A 68 14.51 12.77 -10.97
C VAL A 68 13.90 13.21 -12.31
N SER A 69 14.63 13.96 -13.14
CA SER A 69 14.13 14.45 -14.44
C SER A 69 14.36 13.47 -15.60
N ASN A 70 15.17 12.41 -15.40
CA ASN A 70 15.45 11.39 -16.39
C ASN A 70 14.19 10.62 -16.79
N THR A 71 13.93 10.46 -18.10
CA THR A 71 12.72 9.80 -18.61
C THR A 71 12.61 8.36 -18.15
N ALA A 72 13.66 7.55 -18.27
CA ALA A 72 13.65 6.14 -17.88
C ALA A 72 13.41 5.94 -16.38
N PHE A 73 13.78 6.90 -15.53
CA PHE A 73 13.42 6.91 -14.11
C PHE A 73 11.94 7.29 -13.92
N ARG A 74 11.46 8.34 -14.60
CA ARG A 74 10.07 8.82 -14.50
C ARG A 74 9.04 7.82 -15.03
N ASP A 75 9.39 7.01 -16.02
CA ASP A 75 8.53 5.95 -16.57
C ASP A 75 8.13 4.88 -15.52
N HIS A 76 8.85 4.80 -14.39
CA HIS A 76 8.54 3.92 -13.25
C HIS A 76 7.68 4.61 -12.17
N LEU A 77 7.42 5.92 -12.27
CA LEU A 77 6.73 6.70 -11.24
C LEU A 77 5.29 7.02 -11.63
N SER A 78 4.41 7.07 -10.63
CA SER A 78 3.13 7.78 -10.82
C SER A 78 3.36 9.30 -10.77
N PRO A 79 2.54 10.10 -11.47
CA PRO A 79 2.62 11.56 -11.42
C PRO A 79 2.54 12.13 -9.99
N LEU A 80 1.88 11.43 -9.07
CA LEU A 80 1.81 11.84 -7.66
C LEU A 80 3.18 11.76 -6.96
N ILE A 81 3.93 10.67 -7.17
CA ILE A 81 5.25 10.46 -6.57
C ILE A 81 6.30 11.38 -7.19
N GLU A 82 6.26 11.57 -8.52
CA GLU A 82 7.10 12.55 -9.22
C GLU A 82 6.90 13.97 -8.66
N ASN A 83 5.64 14.41 -8.51
CA ASN A 83 5.33 15.71 -7.94
C ASN A 83 5.81 15.86 -6.49
N LYS A 84 5.75 14.80 -5.67
CA LYS A 84 6.30 14.79 -4.30
C LYS A 84 7.83 14.94 -4.30
N LEU A 85 8.55 14.14 -5.12
CA LEU A 85 10.00 14.26 -5.30
C LEU A 85 10.41 15.67 -5.75
N HIS A 86 9.67 16.28 -6.68
CA HIS A 86 9.90 17.67 -7.10
C HIS A 86 9.68 18.70 -5.98
N ARG A 87 8.68 18.52 -5.10
CA ARG A 87 8.48 19.39 -3.93
C ARG A 87 9.61 19.25 -2.91
N ILE A 88 10.01 18.02 -2.59
CA ILE A 88 11.15 17.72 -1.69
C ILE A 88 12.44 18.35 -2.22
N ARG A 89 12.76 18.14 -3.51
CA ARG A 89 13.92 18.74 -4.16
C ARG A 89 13.89 20.27 -4.09
N LYS A 90 12.75 20.90 -4.37
CA LYS A 90 12.62 22.37 -4.32
C LYS A 90 12.85 22.91 -2.90
N LEU A 91 12.21 22.33 -1.87
CA LEU A 91 12.39 22.78 -0.49
C LEU A 91 13.81 22.53 0.02
N GLY A 92 14.36 21.34 -0.24
CA GLY A 92 15.71 20.98 0.21
C GLY A 92 16.83 21.72 -0.52
N ASN A 93 16.60 22.20 -1.75
CA ASN A 93 17.52 23.16 -2.39
C ASN A 93 17.53 24.50 -1.65
N ARG A 94 16.37 25.04 -1.25
CA ARG A 94 16.30 26.28 -0.44
C ARG A 94 17.09 26.14 0.86
N GLY A 95 16.88 25.02 1.57
CA GLY A 95 17.64 24.70 2.78
C GLY A 95 19.15 24.60 2.54
N ALA A 96 19.58 23.96 1.44
CA ALA A 96 21.00 23.82 1.09
C ALA A 96 21.67 25.15 0.69
N HIS A 97 20.91 26.13 0.22
CA HIS A 97 21.38 27.50 -0.02
C HIS A 97 21.19 28.43 1.18
N ASN A 98 20.81 27.89 2.35
CA ASN A 98 20.52 28.62 3.58
C ASN A 98 19.46 29.73 3.40
N GLU A 99 18.52 29.52 2.48
CA GLU A 99 17.36 30.38 2.30
C GLU A 99 16.32 30.12 3.40
N ALA A 100 15.44 31.09 3.65
CA ALA A 100 14.36 30.93 4.62
C ALA A 100 13.43 29.75 4.24
N VAL A 101 13.24 28.81 5.17
CA VAL A 101 12.30 27.68 5.04
C VAL A 101 11.20 27.83 6.10
N PRO A 102 9.93 28.09 5.72
CA PRO A 102 8.83 28.16 6.68
C PRO A 102 8.58 26.79 7.35
N GLY A 103 8.48 26.75 8.68
CA GLY A 103 8.27 25.50 9.42
C GLY A 103 7.03 24.72 8.96
N ASN A 104 5.92 25.41 8.68
CA ASN A 104 4.70 24.81 8.13
C ASN A 104 4.91 24.15 6.75
N ASP A 105 5.81 24.69 5.91
CA ASP A 105 6.13 24.09 4.62
C ASP A 105 7.06 22.88 4.79
N ALA A 106 8.00 22.96 5.73
CA ALA A 106 8.84 21.82 6.11
C ALA A 106 8.01 20.64 6.64
N PHE A 107 7.03 20.88 7.53
CA PHE A 107 6.12 19.82 7.99
C PHE A 107 5.25 19.23 6.87
N LYS A 108 4.76 20.04 5.92
CA LYS A 108 4.01 19.52 4.76
C LYS A 108 4.88 18.64 3.87
N VAL A 109 6.08 19.11 3.52
CA VAL A 109 7.02 18.38 2.67
C VAL A 109 7.61 17.15 3.40
N TRP A 110 7.65 17.14 4.73
CA TRP A 110 8.00 15.95 5.51
C TRP A 110 7.03 14.80 5.26
N ASN A 111 5.73 15.07 5.25
CA ASN A 111 4.72 14.05 4.94
C ASN A 111 4.83 13.55 3.50
N ASP A 112 5.08 14.45 2.54
CA ASP A 112 5.41 14.06 1.16
C ASP A 112 6.67 13.16 1.10
N CYS A 113 7.69 13.46 1.92
CA CYS A 113 8.92 12.69 2.03
C CYS A 113 8.69 11.28 2.59
N LEU A 114 7.89 11.16 3.67
CA LEU A 114 7.52 9.87 4.24
C LEU A 114 6.68 9.01 3.28
N GLU A 115 5.79 9.61 2.51
CA GLU A 115 5.05 8.90 1.45
C GLU A 115 5.97 8.44 0.30
N VAL A 116 6.93 9.27 -0.11
CA VAL A 116 7.96 8.91 -1.09
C VAL A 116 8.79 7.73 -0.57
N VAL A 117 9.32 7.82 0.65
CA VAL A 117 10.09 6.72 1.29
C VAL A 117 9.24 5.45 1.37
N ARG A 118 7.95 5.54 1.73
CA ARG A 118 7.03 4.37 1.76
C ARG A 118 6.88 3.75 0.39
N TRP A 119 6.72 4.57 -0.65
CA TRP A 119 6.54 4.10 -2.01
C TRP A 119 7.80 3.40 -2.53
N PHE A 120 8.99 3.97 -2.32
CA PHE A 120 10.24 3.32 -2.71
C PHE A 120 10.53 2.06 -1.88
N TYR A 121 10.30 2.05 -0.57
CA TYR A 121 10.45 0.83 0.26
C TYR A 121 9.63 -0.34 -0.31
N LEU A 122 8.39 -0.10 -0.74
CA LEU A 122 7.54 -1.15 -1.32
C LEU A 122 7.94 -1.54 -2.76
N ASN A 123 8.18 -0.56 -3.63
CA ASN A 123 8.37 -0.80 -5.08
C ASN A 123 9.83 -1.05 -5.49
N VAL A 124 10.79 -0.79 -4.59
CA VAL A 124 12.22 -1.07 -4.79
C VAL A 124 12.67 -2.18 -3.84
N PHE A 125 12.72 -1.92 -2.54
CA PHE A 125 13.30 -2.87 -1.59
C PHE A 125 12.48 -4.17 -1.48
N VAL A 126 11.19 -4.08 -1.12
CA VAL A 126 10.34 -5.27 -0.94
C VAL A 126 10.13 -6.01 -2.26
N ALA A 127 9.89 -5.29 -3.37
CA ALA A 127 9.75 -5.89 -4.69
C ALA A 127 11.01 -6.67 -5.12
N ARG A 128 12.21 -6.11 -4.89
CA ARG A 128 13.49 -6.78 -5.17
C ARG A 128 13.69 -7.99 -4.25
N ARG A 129 13.47 -7.86 -2.94
CA ARG A 129 13.62 -8.96 -1.97
C ARG A 129 12.72 -10.14 -2.31
N LEU A 130 11.48 -9.87 -2.77
CA LEU A 130 10.56 -10.88 -3.29
C LEU A 130 11.08 -11.56 -4.56
N ALA A 131 11.62 -10.82 -5.52
CA ALA A 131 12.19 -11.37 -6.75
C ALA A 131 13.44 -12.24 -6.49
N GLU A 132 14.23 -11.88 -5.48
CA GLU A 132 15.37 -12.66 -4.97
C GLU A 132 14.95 -13.90 -4.13
N GLY A 133 13.65 -14.10 -3.88
CA GLY A 133 13.12 -15.20 -3.05
C GLY A 133 13.39 -15.04 -1.55
N GLY A 134 13.85 -13.87 -1.11
CA GLY A 134 14.18 -13.59 0.28
C GLY A 134 12.94 -13.30 1.15
N PRO A 135 13.01 -13.58 2.47
CA PRO A 135 11.97 -13.16 3.40
C PRO A 135 11.89 -11.62 3.48
N ILE A 136 10.67 -11.09 3.43
CA ILE A 136 10.41 -9.64 3.59
C ILE A 136 10.56 -9.20 5.06
N PHE A 137 10.38 -10.12 6.00
CA PHE A 137 10.50 -9.87 7.43
C PHE A 137 11.41 -10.93 8.06
N GLU A 138 12.67 -10.58 8.24
CA GLU A 138 13.55 -11.33 9.14
C GLU A 138 13.15 -10.95 10.57
N ARG A 139 12.49 -11.89 11.26
CA ARG A 139 12.28 -11.79 12.71
C ARG A 139 13.66 -11.72 13.36
N PRO A 140 13.96 -10.75 14.24
CA PRO A 140 15.24 -10.73 14.95
C PRO A 140 15.42 -12.07 15.68
N GLU A 141 16.54 -12.74 15.41
CA GLU A 141 16.81 -14.08 15.94
C GLU A 141 16.80 -14.04 17.46
N LYS A 142 15.76 -14.61 18.06
CA LYS A 142 15.86 -15.11 19.44
C LYS A 142 16.63 -16.42 19.36
N GLU A 143 17.83 -16.42 19.93
CA GLU A 143 18.68 -17.60 20.07
C GLU A 143 17.83 -18.79 20.51
N SER A 144 17.70 -19.77 19.61
CA SER A 144 16.91 -20.97 19.85
C SER A 144 17.86 -22.07 20.33
N PRO A 145 17.58 -22.75 21.46
CA PRO A 145 18.39 -23.89 21.90
C PRO A 145 18.37 -24.98 20.82
N LYS A 146 19.55 -25.45 20.41
CA LYS A 146 19.69 -26.52 19.42
C LYS A 146 19.11 -27.84 19.96
N CYS A 147 18.35 -28.53 19.13
CA CYS A 147 18.42 -29.99 19.06
C CYS A 147 18.11 -30.47 17.62
N SER A 148 18.62 -31.66 17.28
CA SER A 148 18.94 -32.07 15.90
C SER A 148 17.84 -32.78 15.10
N ASN A 149 17.88 -32.55 13.78
CA ASN A 149 17.33 -33.34 12.65
C ASN A 149 17.81 -34.82 12.64
N PRO A 150 17.40 -35.72 11.69
CA PRO A 150 16.63 -35.54 10.43
C PRO A 150 15.39 -36.50 10.33
N ALA A 151 14.73 -36.83 9.19
CA ALA A 151 14.95 -36.59 7.75
C ALA A 151 13.64 -36.67 6.90
N ASP A 152 13.74 -36.16 5.65
CA ASP A 152 13.46 -36.84 4.35
C ASP A 152 12.45 -36.18 3.36
N GLN A 153 12.51 -36.62 2.11
CA GLN A 153 12.34 -35.83 0.87
C GLN A 153 11.00 -36.02 0.10
N THR A 154 10.94 -35.39 -1.09
CA THR A 154 9.99 -35.57 -2.22
C THR A 154 8.64 -34.82 -2.12
N GLY A 155 8.05 -34.25 -3.19
CA GLY A 155 8.56 -34.03 -4.56
C GLY A 155 7.52 -33.40 -5.52
N ASP A 156 8.02 -32.56 -6.45
CA ASP A 156 7.60 -32.26 -7.85
C ASP A 156 6.15 -31.88 -8.31
N THR A 157 6.09 -31.04 -9.37
CA THR A 157 4.99 -30.77 -10.34
C THR A 157 3.65 -30.14 -9.84
N ASP A 158 2.81 -29.41 -10.61
CA ASP A 158 2.90 -28.86 -12.00
C ASP A 158 2.06 -27.55 -12.21
N LYS A 159 1.98 -27.09 -13.47
CA LYS A 159 1.41 -25.84 -14.06
C LYS A 159 -0.14 -25.65 -13.99
N VAL A 160 -0.61 -24.62 -14.73
CA VAL A 160 -2.00 -24.36 -15.26
C VAL A 160 -2.83 -23.41 -14.36
N ASN A 161 -3.43 -22.29 -14.81
CA ASN A 161 -3.45 -21.62 -16.12
C ASN A 161 -3.59 -20.08 -15.99
N LYS A 162 -3.12 -19.32 -16.98
CA LYS A 162 -3.59 -17.94 -17.25
C LYS A 162 -4.84 -18.02 -18.12
N THR A 163 -5.89 -17.26 -17.79
CA THR A 163 -6.97 -16.96 -18.72
C THR A 163 -7.08 -15.44 -18.87
N HIS A 164 -6.94 -14.99 -20.12
CA HIS A 164 -7.04 -13.61 -20.56
C HIS A 164 -8.45 -13.42 -21.15
N VAL A 165 -9.15 -12.36 -20.76
CA VAL A 165 -10.42 -11.95 -21.39
C VAL A 165 -10.46 -10.43 -21.45
N ASP A 166 -10.28 -9.89 -22.66
CA ASP A 166 -10.64 -8.51 -22.99
C ASP A 166 -12.17 -8.35 -23.03
N GLY A 167 -12.68 -7.12 -22.95
CA GLY A 167 -14.09 -6.88 -23.23
C GLY A 167 -14.62 -5.54 -22.76
N VAL A 168 -14.56 -4.53 -23.64
CA VAL A 168 -15.31 -3.29 -23.49
C VAL A 168 -16.82 -3.62 -23.43
N GLY A 169 -17.51 -3.07 -22.44
CA GLY A 169 -18.97 -3.06 -22.40
C GLY A 169 -19.51 -1.71 -22.85
N GLU A 170 -19.82 -1.58 -24.14
CA GLU A 170 -20.57 -0.44 -24.66
C GLU A 170 -22.02 -0.50 -24.15
N ASN A 171 -22.32 0.27 -23.10
CA ASN A 171 -23.62 0.87 -22.78
C ASN A 171 -23.44 1.69 -21.50
N GLY A 172 -24.13 2.83 -21.37
CA GLY A 172 -24.01 3.75 -20.23
C GLY A 172 -24.60 3.25 -18.91
N GLU A 173 -24.74 1.93 -18.74
CA GLU A 173 -25.27 1.30 -17.54
C GLU A 173 -24.15 1.12 -16.51
N VAL A 174 -24.29 1.75 -15.35
CA VAL A 174 -23.30 1.62 -14.27
C VAL A 174 -23.41 0.18 -13.72
N PRO A 175 -22.33 -0.62 -13.74
CA PRO A 175 -22.40 -1.99 -13.25
C PRO A 175 -22.72 -2.02 -11.76
N MET A 176 -23.37 -3.09 -11.34
CA MET A 176 -23.86 -3.27 -9.96
C MET A 176 -22.98 -4.25 -9.19
N VAL A 177 -22.83 -4.02 -7.89
CA VAL A 177 -22.35 -4.99 -6.90
C VAL A 177 -23.56 -5.59 -6.18
N THR A 178 -23.74 -6.90 -6.29
CA THR A 178 -24.91 -7.64 -5.82
C THR A 178 -24.59 -8.52 -4.62
N PHE A 179 -25.46 -8.48 -3.60
CA PHE A 179 -25.32 -9.19 -2.33
C PHE A 179 -26.27 -10.41 -2.28
N PRO A 180 -25.81 -11.63 -2.61
CA PRO A 180 -26.70 -12.80 -2.73
C PRO A 180 -27.40 -13.15 -1.40
N HIS A 181 -26.72 -12.96 -0.26
CA HIS A 181 -27.27 -13.21 1.07
C HIS A 181 -28.07 -12.03 1.66
N ALA A 182 -28.39 -11.02 0.85
CA ALA A 182 -29.27 -9.91 1.20
C ALA A 182 -30.38 -9.74 0.14
N ASN A 183 -31.02 -10.86 -0.25
CA ASN A 183 -32.10 -10.93 -1.24
C ASN A 183 -31.73 -10.31 -2.60
N ASN A 184 -30.49 -10.54 -3.07
CA ASN A 184 -29.93 -9.92 -4.27
C ASN A 184 -30.04 -8.38 -4.30
N SER A 185 -30.10 -7.73 -3.13
CA SER A 185 -29.93 -6.28 -3.05
C SER A 185 -28.59 -5.90 -3.67
N SER A 186 -28.53 -4.72 -4.27
CA SER A 186 -27.36 -4.27 -5.01
C SER A 186 -27.16 -2.77 -4.86
N VAL A 187 -25.92 -2.35 -5.07
CA VAL A 187 -25.52 -0.95 -5.20
C VAL A 187 -24.69 -0.80 -6.46
N ASP A 188 -24.61 0.39 -7.05
CA ASP A 188 -23.71 0.62 -8.17
C ASP A 188 -22.23 0.50 -7.74
N VAL A 189 -21.36 0.13 -8.69
CA VAL A 189 -19.92 -0.06 -8.44
C VAL A 189 -19.27 1.20 -7.89
N ARG A 190 -19.68 2.41 -8.32
CA ARG A 190 -19.14 3.67 -7.78
C ARG A 190 -19.48 3.79 -6.29
N THR A 191 -20.74 3.63 -5.88
CA THR A 191 -21.16 3.64 -4.47
C THR A 191 -20.42 2.58 -3.64
N PHE A 192 -20.24 1.37 -4.17
CA PHE A 192 -19.48 0.33 -3.49
C PHE A 192 -18.02 0.74 -3.26
N VAL A 193 -17.36 1.23 -4.32
CA VAL A 193 -15.94 1.62 -4.32
C VAL A 193 -15.71 2.86 -3.45
N GLU A 194 -16.61 3.83 -3.44
CA GLU A 194 -16.55 5.00 -2.54
C GLU A 194 -16.65 4.58 -1.06
N ARG A 195 -17.50 3.61 -0.73
CA ARG A 195 -17.61 3.07 0.63
C ARG A 195 -16.41 2.21 1.02
N TRP A 196 -15.89 1.39 0.10
CA TRP A 196 -14.63 0.68 0.26
C TRP A 196 -13.49 1.65 0.57
N ARG A 197 -13.31 2.66 -0.29
CA ARG A 197 -12.30 3.70 -0.13
C ARG A 197 -12.43 4.40 1.23
N ARG A 198 -13.61 4.93 1.53
CA ARG A 198 -13.88 5.63 2.80
C ARG A 198 -13.49 4.79 4.01
N LYS A 199 -13.86 3.51 4.02
CA LYS A 199 -13.61 2.58 5.13
C LYS A 199 -12.12 2.25 5.30
N PHE A 200 -11.40 2.03 4.20
CA PHE A 200 -9.97 1.68 4.23
C PHE A 200 -9.04 2.90 4.08
N GLU A 201 -9.60 4.12 4.10
CA GLU A 201 -8.91 5.40 4.37
C GLU A 201 -9.15 5.88 5.84
N GLU A 202 -9.91 5.14 6.66
CA GLU A 202 -10.10 5.49 8.08
C GLU A 202 -8.74 5.48 8.84
N PRO A 203 -8.46 6.44 9.74
CA PRO A 203 -7.14 6.58 10.37
C PRO A 203 -6.67 5.38 11.20
N ASP A 204 -7.60 4.56 11.70
CA ASP A 204 -7.35 3.31 12.41
C ASP A 204 -7.38 2.06 11.52
N SER A 205 -7.50 2.22 10.19
CA SER A 205 -7.44 1.11 9.25
C SER A 205 -6.02 0.55 9.11
N PRO A 206 -5.80 -0.76 9.32
CA PRO A 206 -4.53 -1.43 9.11
C PRO A 206 -4.30 -1.81 7.63
N TYR A 207 -5.27 -1.53 6.76
CA TYR A 207 -5.22 -1.81 5.33
C TYR A 207 -5.29 -0.50 4.54
N ARG A 208 -4.79 -0.55 3.32
CA ARG A 208 -4.96 0.50 2.33
C ARG A 208 -6.05 0.14 1.35
N TRP A 209 -6.88 1.11 0.96
CA TRP A 209 -7.99 0.88 0.04
C TRP A 209 -7.53 0.42 -1.35
N GLU A 210 -6.33 0.80 -1.78
CA GLU A 210 -5.75 0.39 -3.07
C GLU A 210 -5.30 -1.08 -3.08
N GLU A 211 -5.09 -1.67 -1.90
CA GLU A 211 -4.48 -2.97 -1.65
C GLU A 211 -5.54 -4.05 -1.39
N ALA A 212 -5.08 -5.25 -1.00
CA ALA A 212 -5.95 -6.35 -0.59
C ALA A 212 -6.43 -6.19 0.85
N VAL A 213 -7.70 -6.51 1.09
CA VAL A 213 -8.32 -6.55 2.42
C VAL A 213 -8.84 -7.96 2.73
N PRO A 214 -8.86 -8.40 4.01
CA PRO A 214 -9.25 -9.76 4.35
C PRO A 214 -10.78 -9.91 4.28
N ARG A 215 -11.26 -11.07 3.83
CA ARG A 215 -12.71 -11.31 3.72
C ARG A 215 -13.36 -11.48 5.09
N LEU A 216 -12.81 -12.38 5.90
CA LEU A 216 -13.25 -12.71 7.28
C LEU A 216 -14.77 -12.94 7.46
N ASN A 217 -15.43 -13.48 6.43
CA ASN A 217 -16.83 -13.87 6.52
C ASN A 217 -17.03 -14.98 7.56
N ALA A 218 -18.01 -14.82 8.45
CA ALA A 218 -18.25 -15.73 9.55
C ALA A 218 -19.74 -15.81 9.92
N VAL A 219 -20.18 -16.97 10.43
CA VAL A 219 -21.54 -17.21 10.94
C VAL A 219 -21.70 -16.59 12.34
N VAL A 220 -21.50 -15.28 12.45
CA VAL A 220 -21.73 -14.49 13.67
C VAL A 220 -22.44 -13.18 13.31
N ASP A 221 -23.10 -12.57 14.30
CA ASP A 221 -23.76 -11.28 14.13
C ASP A 221 -22.78 -10.14 13.89
N TYR A 222 -23.30 -9.00 13.44
CA TYR A 222 -22.51 -7.83 13.09
C TYR A 222 -21.70 -7.26 14.28
N GLN A 223 -22.31 -7.19 15.47
CA GLN A 223 -21.65 -6.64 16.66
C GLN A 223 -20.54 -7.57 17.15
N THR A 224 -20.71 -8.88 17.02
CA THR A 224 -19.65 -9.86 17.30
C THR A 224 -18.49 -9.77 16.30
N GLN A 225 -18.72 -9.51 15.00
CA GLN A 225 -17.63 -9.21 14.06
C GLN A 225 -16.80 -7.99 14.52
N LEU A 226 -17.47 -6.91 14.95
CA LEU A 226 -16.81 -5.69 15.45
C LEU A 226 -16.01 -5.94 16.75
N LYS A 227 -16.61 -6.61 17.73
CA LYS A 227 -15.95 -6.99 19.00
C LYS A 227 -14.71 -7.86 18.78
N ASN A 228 -14.72 -8.70 17.75
CA ASN A 228 -13.58 -9.52 17.34
C ASN A 228 -12.49 -8.73 16.58
N GLY A 229 -12.55 -7.39 16.54
CA GLY A 229 -11.59 -6.53 15.85
C GLY A 229 -11.70 -6.53 14.32
N ARG A 230 -12.70 -7.22 13.73
CA ARG A 230 -12.79 -7.44 12.27
C ARG A 230 -13.40 -6.26 11.51
N ARG A 231 -13.43 -5.07 12.12
CA ARG A 231 -13.96 -3.81 11.54
C ARG A 231 -13.47 -3.61 10.10
N TYR A 232 -12.18 -3.84 9.86
CA TYR A 232 -11.54 -3.69 8.56
C TYR A 232 -11.48 -5.02 7.80
N SER A 233 -12.65 -5.57 7.50
CA SER A 233 -12.82 -6.73 6.62
C SER A 233 -13.89 -6.47 5.57
N LEU A 234 -13.82 -7.20 4.46
CA LEU A 234 -14.83 -7.11 3.41
C LEU A 234 -16.22 -7.54 3.93
N ASP A 235 -16.31 -8.56 4.79
CA ASP A 235 -17.60 -8.98 5.34
C ASP A 235 -18.27 -7.87 6.15
N VAL A 236 -17.51 -7.11 6.96
CA VAL A 236 -18.04 -5.98 7.71
C VAL A 236 -18.43 -4.82 6.78
N LEU A 237 -17.62 -4.50 5.76
CA LEU A 237 -17.99 -3.50 4.74
C LEU A 237 -19.31 -3.87 4.06
N CYS A 238 -19.45 -5.11 3.57
CA CYS A 238 -20.65 -5.55 2.89
C CYS A 238 -21.88 -5.51 3.82
N ARG A 239 -21.74 -5.88 5.11
CA ARG A 239 -22.81 -5.74 6.12
C ARG A 239 -23.23 -4.28 6.35
N GLU A 240 -22.31 -3.32 6.27
CA GLU A 240 -22.62 -1.88 6.37
C GLU A 240 -23.32 -1.32 5.12
N ILE A 241 -23.23 -2.01 3.97
CA ILE A 241 -23.86 -1.62 2.71
C ILE A 241 -25.28 -2.18 2.58
N VAL A 242 -25.50 -3.45 2.91
CA VAL A 242 -26.80 -4.11 2.78
C VAL A 242 -27.86 -3.52 3.74
N PRO A 243 -29.17 -3.71 3.47
CA PRO A 243 -30.23 -3.29 4.38
C PRO A 243 -30.06 -3.89 5.78
N GLU A 244 -30.51 -3.15 6.80
CA GLU A 244 -30.24 -3.46 8.21
C GLU A 244 -30.69 -4.87 8.63
N SER A 245 -31.80 -5.37 8.07
CA SER A 245 -32.31 -6.73 8.27
C SER A 245 -31.31 -7.84 7.89
N TYR A 246 -30.32 -7.56 7.04
CA TYR A 246 -29.31 -8.52 6.57
C TYR A 246 -27.91 -8.33 7.20
N ARG A 247 -27.73 -7.35 8.10
CA ARG A 247 -26.44 -7.08 8.78
C ARG A 247 -25.88 -8.28 9.55
N ASN A 248 -26.77 -9.11 10.11
CA ASN A 248 -26.37 -10.28 10.89
C ASN A 248 -26.08 -11.52 10.02
N THR A 249 -26.32 -11.44 8.71
CA THR A 249 -25.96 -12.48 7.73
C THR A 249 -24.58 -12.20 7.15
N MET A 250 -23.77 -13.23 6.91
CA MET A 250 -22.49 -13.06 6.21
C MET A 250 -22.73 -12.65 4.75
N GLN A 251 -21.89 -11.76 4.22
CA GLN A 251 -22.06 -11.19 2.88
C GLN A 251 -20.86 -11.46 1.98
N ALA A 252 -19.63 -11.50 2.49
CA ALA A 252 -18.42 -11.69 1.68
C ALA A 252 -18.11 -13.18 1.38
N THR A 253 -19.11 -13.93 0.89
CA THR A 253 -19.04 -15.36 0.56
C THR A 253 -18.36 -15.63 -0.79
N ASN A 254 -18.21 -16.91 -1.18
CA ASN A 254 -17.63 -17.22 -2.48
C ASN A 254 -18.55 -16.77 -3.61
N ASP A 255 -19.85 -17.04 -3.50
CA ASP A 255 -20.90 -16.61 -4.42
C ASP A 255 -20.85 -15.09 -4.64
N PHE A 256 -20.70 -14.32 -3.57
CA PHE A 256 -20.49 -12.87 -3.64
C PHE A 256 -19.23 -12.49 -4.44
N MET A 257 -18.12 -13.20 -4.26
CA MET A 257 -16.88 -12.92 -5.01
C MET A 257 -17.01 -13.30 -6.50
N ASP A 258 -17.75 -14.35 -6.84
CA ASP A 258 -17.90 -14.80 -8.23
C ASP A 258 -18.87 -13.91 -9.02
N ILE A 259 -20.02 -13.57 -8.42
CA ILE A 259 -21.01 -12.63 -9.00
C ILE A 259 -20.38 -11.24 -9.22
N ASN A 260 -19.52 -10.79 -8.30
CA ASN A 260 -18.92 -9.45 -8.35
C ASN A 260 -17.48 -9.44 -8.91
N SER A 261 -17.08 -10.48 -9.63
CA SER A 261 -15.74 -10.66 -10.21
C SER A 261 -15.26 -9.51 -11.12
N ARG A 262 -16.19 -8.77 -11.73
CA ARG A 262 -15.88 -7.54 -12.50
C ARG A 262 -15.36 -6.40 -11.60
N ALA A 263 -15.81 -6.32 -10.35
CA ALA A 263 -15.42 -5.29 -9.39
C ALA A 263 -14.36 -5.75 -8.36
N LEU A 264 -14.31 -7.05 -8.07
CA LEU A 264 -13.49 -7.65 -7.03
C LEU A 264 -12.66 -8.83 -7.53
N GLU A 265 -11.36 -8.80 -7.24
CA GLU A 265 -10.45 -9.91 -7.49
C GLU A 265 -10.21 -10.71 -6.20
N ARG A 266 -10.19 -12.04 -6.29
CA ARG A 266 -9.81 -12.95 -5.18
C ARG A 266 -8.30 -12.91 -4.96
N CYS A 267 -7.85 -12.82 -3.71
CA CYS A 267 -6.42 -12.84 -3.38
C CYS A 267 -6.14 -13.44 -1.99
N ILE A 268 -4.87 -13.67 -1.67
CA ILE A 268 -4.43 -14.03 -0.31
C ILE A 268 -3.82 -12.80 0.37
N VAL A 269 -4.22 -12.55 1.61
CA VAL A 269 -3.79 -11.38 2.40
C VAL A 269 -3.46 -11.79 3.84
N VAL A 270 -2.64 -11.01 4.53
CA VAL A 270 -2.34 -11.23 5.96
C VAL A 270 -3.45 -10.60 6.81
N ASN A 271 -4.04 -11.40 7.70
CA ASN A 271 -4.94 -10.89 8.73
C ASN A 271 -4.12 -10.18 9.82
N HIS A 272 -4.29 -8.87 9.98
CA HIS A 272 -3.55 -8.07 10.96
C HIS A 272 -3.81 -8.51 12.41
N LEU A 273 -4.97 -9.13 12.68
CA LEU A 273 -5.35 -9.61 14.02
C LEU A 273 -4.60 -10.89 14.43
N THR A 274 -4.25 -11.75 13.48
CA THR A 274 -3.71 -13.10 13.77
C THR A 274 -2.36 -13.39 13.10
N GLY A 275 -1.88 -12.51 12.21
CA GLY A 275 -0.69 -12.74 11.37
C GLY A 275 -0.86 -13.85 10.31
N GLN A 276 -2.02 -14.50 10.23
CA GLN A 276 -2.25 -15.63 9.33
C GLN A 276 -2.60 -15.17 7.91
N ARG A 277 -2.18 -15.95 6.91
CA ARG A 277 -2.63 -15.80 5.53
C ARG A 277 -4.08 -16.27 5.42
N VAL A 278 -4.97 -15.39 4.95
CA VAL A 278 -6.41 -15.63 4.81
C VAL A 278 -6.89 -15.28 3.41
N GLN A 279 -8.08 -15.75 3.06
CA GLN A 279 -8.80 -15.31 1.87
C GLN A 279 -9.11 -13.81 1.97
N GLY A 280 -8.79 -13.07 0.92
CA GLY A 280 -9.01 -11.64 0.79
C GLY A 280 -9.64 -11.27 -0.55
N ALA A 281 -9.80 -9.97 -0.74
CA ALA A 281 -10.20 -9.37 -2.00
C ALA A 281 -9.49 -8.05 -2.21
N ARG A 282 -9.38 -7.62 -3.47
CA ARG A 282 -9.00 -6.26 -3.87
C ARG A 282 -9.92 -5.74 -4.96
N LEU A 283 -10.03 -4.42 -5.07
CA LEU A 283 -10.70 -3.80 -6.21
C LEU A 283 -9.93 -4.09 -7.51
N THR A 284 -10.66 -4.47 -8.57
CA THR A 284 -10.11 -4.54 -9.94
C THR A 284 -9.73 -3.14 -10.43
N ASN A 285 -8.87 -3.05 -11.46
CA ASN A 285 -8.57 -1.75 -12.09
C ASN A 285 -9.86 -1.09 -12.61
N PHE A 286 -10.72 -1.87 -13.28
CA PHE A 286 -12.05 -1.45 -13.70
C PHE A 286 -12.89 -0.79 -12.59
N ALA A 287 -12.85 -1.33 -11.35
CA ALA A 287 -13.54 -0.72 -10.22
C ALA A 287 -12.86 0.57 -9.73
N LYS A 288 -11.52 0.63 -9.77
CA LYS A 288 -10.75 1.81 -9.37
C LYS A 288 -10.99 3.01 -10.28
N ASP A 289 -11.20 2.78 -11.59
CA ASP A 289 -11.47 3.83 -12.57
C ASP A 289 -12.68 4.71 -12.19
N PHE A 290 -13.69 4.15 -11.50
CA PHE A 290 -14.86 4.90 -11.00
C PHE A 290 -14.53 5.96 -9.93
N LEU A 291 -13.33 5.95 -9.34
CA LEU A 291 -12.84 7.01 -8.45
C LEU A 291 -12.07 8.11 -9.17
N GLU A 292 -11.50 7.81 -10.34
CA GLU A 292 -10.68 8.75 -11.11
C GLU A 292 -11.51 9.63 -12.03
N VAL A 293 -12.72 9.18 -12.41
CA VAL A 293 -13.72 10.00 -13.11
C VAL A 293 -14.34 11.04 -12.18
N ARG A 294 -13.62 12.17 -12.02
CA ARG A 294 -14.15 13.45 -11.55
C ARG A 294 -14.42 14.40 -12.72
N THR A 295 -15.72 14.63 -12.96
CA THR A 295 -16.24 15.88 -13.51
C THR A 295 -16.01 17.04 -12.56
#